data_AF-A0A843BJK0-F1
#
_entry.id   AF-A0A843BJK0-F1
#
_cell.length_a   1.000
_cell.length_b   1.000
_cell.length_c   1.000
_cell.angle_alpha   90.00
_cell.angle_beta   90.00
_cell.angle_gamma   90.00
#
_symmetry.space_group_name_H-M   'P 1'
#
loop_
_entity.id
_entity.type
_entity.pdbx_description
1 polymer ?
#
loop_
_entity_poly.entity_id
_entity_poly.type
_entity_poly.pdbx_seq_one_letter_code
_entity_poly.pdbx_strand_id
1 'polypeptide(L)'
;MWITLRNGKKFSIENIMSFKNLELKISYDSDEMNILDAFYRPVLQESILYQRMAGYFSSTTFGLVMGEVMDFIEKGGRIKLVTGVELSENDKDVIEEYVNGRTAKFNDHLIKEIDTANMFLTDCSALMGWMLVKKIDGESQLEIKIAIPEEDGKVGSRLYHQKVGVFFDSDGDVVSFEGSVNETGRAWTNNIESFKPSISWG
;
A
#
# COMPACT_ATOMS: atom_id res chain seq x y z
N MET A 1 -0.38 -5.10 -31.43
CA MET A 1 0.61 -4.48 -32.34
C MET A 1 1.97 -4.40 -31.64
N TRP A 2 2.87 -5.33 -31.90
CA TRP A 2 4.15 -5.43 -31.17
C TRP A 2 5.09 -4.28 -31.54
N ILE A 3 5.74 -3.64 -30.56
CA ILE A 3 6.85 -2.71 -30.81
C ILE A 3 8.16 -3.47 -30.57
N THR A 4 9.06 -3.43 -31.54
CA THR A 4 10.39 -4.03 -31.43
C THR A 4 11.41 -2.92 -31.18
N LEU A 5 12.07 -2.92 -30.03
CA LEU A 5 13.20 -2.03 -29.76
C LEU A 5 14.53 -2.68 -30.21
N ARG A 6 15.56 -1.84 -30.40
CA ARG A 6 16.89 -2.19 -30.98
C ARG A 6 17.61 -3.39 -30.35
N ASN A 7 17.17 -3.87 -29.18
CA ASN A 7 17.78 -4.99 -28.45
C ASN A 7 17.03 -6.32 -28.63
N GLY A 8 16.08 -6.41 -29.57
CA GLY A 8 15.43 -7.69 -29.94
C GLY A 8 14.42 -8.24 -28.92
N LYS A 9 14.19 -7.56 -27.78
CA LYS A 9 13.05 -7.86 -26.90
C LYS A 9 11.75 -7.46 -27.60
N LYS A 10 10.87 -8.44 -27.80
CA LYS A 10 9.48 -8.25 -28.22
C LYS A 10 8.63 -8.04 -26.97
N PHE A 11 7.93 -6.91 -26.88
CA PHE A 11 6.88 -6.70 -25.88
C PHE A 11 5.51 -6.83 -26.56
N SER A 12 4.61 -7.62 -25.98
CA SER A 12 3.18 -7.65 -26.31
C SER A 12 2.57 -6.29 -25.94
N ILE A 13 1.52 -5.84 -26.64
CA ILE A 13 0.65 -4.76 -26.11
C ILE A 13 -0.30 -5.33 -25.06
N GLU A 14 0.15 -6.26 -24.23
CA GLU A 14 -0.70 -6.87 -23.22
C GLU A 14 -0.85 -5.88 -22.07
N ASN A 15 -2.06 -5.34 -21.96
CA ASN A 15 -2.59 -4.42 -20.97
C ASN A 15 -1.74 -3.17 -20.69
N ILE A 16 -2.13 -2.05 -21.30
CA ILE A 16 -1.75 -0.74 -20.77
C ILE A 16 -2.37 -0.66 -19.38
N MET A 17 -1.52 -0.67 -18.35
CA MET A 17 -1.98 -0.46 -16.98
C MET A 17 -2.62 0.93 -16.91
N SER A 18 -3.90 0.99 -16.57
CA SER A 18 -4.64 2.26 -16.53
C SER A 18 -5.91 2.10 -15.72
N PHE A 19 -6.16 3.05 -14.83
CA PHE A 19 -7.38 3.07 -14.01
C PHE A 19 -8.65 3.21 -14.83
N LYS A 20 -8.57 3.75 -16.06
CA LYS A 20 -9.73 3.87 -16.96
C LYS A 20 -10.29 2.52 -17.40
N ASN A 21 -9.56 1.42 -17.19
CA ASN A 21 -10.03 0.06 -17.46
C ASN A 21 -10.81 -0.55 -16.29
N LEU A 22 -10.84 0.12 -15.13
CA LEU A 22 -11.49 -0.36 -13.92
C LEU A 22 -12.96 0.07 -13.85
N GLU A 23 -13.85 -0.85 -13.52
CA GLU A 23 -15.25 -0.56 -13.23
C GLU A 23 -15.44 -0.14 -11.77
N LEU A 24 -15.03 1.09 -11.44
CA LEU A 24 -15.12 1.62 -10.07
C LEU A 24 -16.55 2.05 -9.71
N LYS A 25 -17.03 1.61 -8.53
CA LYS A 25 -18.31 2.04 -7.95
C LYS A 25 -18.18 3.41 -7.26
N ILE A 26 -19.29 4.14 -7.19
CA ILE A 26 -19.43 5.41 -6.45
C ILE A 26 -19.29 5.27 -4.92
N SER A 27 -19.52 4.07 -4.39
CA SER A 27 -19.34 3.75 -2.99
C SER A 27 -19.04 2.26 -2.81
N TYR A 28 -18.31 1.96 -1.74
CA TYR A 28 -18.01 0.61 -1.29
C TYR A 28 -18.42 0.51 0.17
N ASP A 29 -19.13 -0.58 0.50
CA ASP A 29 -19.55 -0.92 1.85
C ASP A 29 -19.19 -2.38 2.10
N SER A 30 -18.42 -2.65 3.16
CA SER A 30 -17.95 -4.00 3.47
C SER A 30 -19.06 -4.93 3.98
N ASP A 31 -20.21 -4.39 4.38
CA ASP A 31 -21.41 -5.19 4.69
C ASP A 31 -22.09 -5.72 3.41
N GLU A 32 -21.89 -5.03 2.29
CA GLU A 32 -22.52 -5.38 1.00
C GLU A 32 -21.58 -6.15 0.06
N MET A 33 -20.26 -5.95 0.16
CA MET A 33 -19.29 -6.57 -0.74
C MET A 33 -17.90 -6.75 -0.13
N ASN A 34 -17.10 -7.63 -0.73
CA ASN A 34 -15.68 -7.73 -0.38
C ASN A 34 -14.90 -6.53 -0.97
N ILE A 35 -14.66 -5.50 -0.16
CA ILE A 35 -13.92 -4.30 -0.56
C ILE A 35 -12.47 -4.58 -0.98
N LEU A 36 -11.87 -5.68 -0.51
CA LEU A 36 -10.53 -6.09 -0.89
C LEU A 36 -10.47 -6.43 -2.38
N ASP A 37 -11.36 -7.31 -2.82
CA ASP A 37 -11.41 -7.81 -4.19
C ASP A 37 -12.07 -6.80 -5.13
N ALA A 38 -13.05 -6.05 -4.62
CA ALA A 38 -13.81 -5.08 -5.42
C ALA A 38 -13.05 -3.77 -5.66
N PHE A 39 -12.12 -3.38 -4.78
CA PHE A 39 -11.41 -2.10 -4.86
C PHE A 39 -9.90 -2.22 -4.71
N TYR A 40 -9.41 -2.71 -3.58
CA TYR A 40 -7.98 -2.63 -3.25
C TYR A 40 -7.09 -3.42 -4.21
N ARG A 41 -7.40 -4.69 -4.49
CA ARG A 41 -6.63 -5.52 -5.43
C ARG A 41 -6.58 -4.90 -6.83
N PRO A 42 -7.71 -4.62 -7.52
CA PRO A 42 -7.66 -4.09 -8.89
C PRO A 42 -7.00 -2.71 -8.96
N VAL A 43 -7.25 -1.82 -7.99
CA VAL A 43 -6.63 -0.49 -8.00
C VAL A 43 -5.13 -0.59 -7.76
N LEU A 44 -4.67 -1.43 -6.82
CA LEU A 44 -3.24 -1.59 -6.54
C LEU A 44 -2.48 -2.17 -7.74
N GLN A 45 -3.07 -3.15 -8.45
CA GLN A 45 -2.49 -3.75 -9.66
C GLN A 45 -2.20 -2.73 -10.77
N GLU A 46 -3.04 -1.71 -10.90
CA GLU A 46 -2.90 -0.65 -11.91
C GLU A 46 -2.04 0.54 -11.41
N SER A 47 -1.73 0.59 -10.11
CA SER A 47 -1.05 1.73 -9.48
C SER A 47 0.47 1.68 -9.62
N ILE A 48 1.12 2.84 -9.66
CA ILE A 48 2.57 3.04 -9.49
C ILE A 48 2.93 3.80 -8.21
N LEU A 49 1.97 4.49 -7.60
CA LEU A 49 2.14 5.19 -6.33
C LEU A 49 0.87 5.07 -5.50
N TYR A 50 1.01 4.70 -4.24
CA TYR A 50 -0.06 4.71 -3.26
C TYR A 50 0.30 5.64 -2.10
N GLN A 51 -0.48 6.69 -1.91
CA GLN A 51 -0.36 7.60 -0.79
C GLN A 51 -1.51 7.36 0.17
N ARG A 52 -1.20 7.22 1.46
CA ARG A 52 -2.17 6.83 2.47
C ARG A 52 -2.05 7.70 3.70
N MET A 53 -3.19 8.25 4.13
CA MET A 53 -3.40 8.84 5.43
C MET A 53 -4.34 7.93 6.21
N ALA A 54 -3.87 7.36 7.32
CA ALA A 54 -4.66 6.47 8.17
C ALA A 54 -4.55 6.90 9.65
N GLY A 55 -5.60 6.69 10.43
CA GLY A 55 -5.48 6.89 11.89
C GLY A 55 -4.66 5.77 12.51
N TYR A 56 -4.91 4.55 12.05
CA TYR A 56 -4.26 3.33 12.49
C TYR A 56 -3.64 2.61 11.30
N PHE A 57 -2.44 2.08 11.51
CA PHE A 57 -1.74 1.25 10.54
C PHE A 57 -1.27 -0.06 11.14
N SER A 58 -1.38 -1.13 10.35
CA SER A 58 -0.71 -2.39 10.58
C SER A 58 -0.29 -3.00 9.25
N SER A 59 0.90 -3.59 9.22
CA SER A 59 1.45 -4.29 8.04
C SER A 59 0.60 -5.49 7.58
N THR A 60 -0.36 -5.94 8.40
CA THR A 60 -1.37 -6.94 8.05
C THR A 60 -2.08 -6.65 6.72
N THR A 61 -2.24 -5.38 6.35
CA THR A 61 -2.80 -4.98 5.04
C THR A 61 -1.96 -5.52 3.89
N PHE A 62 -0.63 -5.40 3.96
CA PHE A 62 0.28 -5.96 2.96
C PHE A 62 0.15 -7.48 2.87
N GLY A 63 -0.16 -8.14 3.99
CA GLY A 63 -0.43 -9.57 4.00
C GLY A 63 -1.64 -9.99 3.16
N LEU A 64 -2.71 -9.20 3.20
CA LEU A 64 -3.95 -9.49 2.48
C LEU A 64 -3.80 -9.35 0.96
N VAL A 65 -2.91 -8.46 0.51
CA VAL A 65 -2.66 -8.14 -0.90
C VAL A 65 -1.20 -8.37 -1.28
N MET A 66 -0.58 -9.40 -0.71
CA MET A 66 0.87 -9.63 -0.87
C MET A 66 1.26 -9.80 -2.32
N GLY A 67 0.53 -10.60 -3.10
CA GLY A 67 0.81 -10.78 -4.53
C GLY A 67 0.79 -9.44 -5.26
N GLU A 68 -0.23 -8.62 -5.02
CA GLU A 68 -0.36 -7.30 -5.63
C GLU A 68 0.69 -6.31 -5.14
N VAL A 69 1.07 -6.35 -3.86
CA VAL A 69 2.15 -5.52 -3.30
C VAL A 69 3.50 -5.94 -3.91
N MET A 70 3.73 -7.23 -4.10
CA MET A 70 4.94 -7.77 -4.70
C MET A 70 5.05 -7.36 -6.18
N ASP A 71 3.98 -7.49 -6.94
CA ASP A 71 3.93 -6.98 -8.32
C ASP A 71 4.14 -5.46 -8.35
N PHE A 72 3.50 -4.73 -7.42
CA PHE A 72 3.61 -3.29 -7.27
C PHE A 72 5.04 -2.82 -6.98
N ILE A 73 5.75 -3.48 -6.05
CA ILE A 73 7.15 -3.14 -5.74
C ILE A 73 8.11 -3.60 -6.85
N GLU A 74 7.87 -4.72 -7.51
CA GLU A 74 8.72 -5.22 -8.61
C GLU A 74 8.71 -4.28 -9.82
N LYS A 75 7.56 -3.67 -10.13
CA LYS A 75 7.46 -2.62 -11.18
C LYS A 75 7.93 -1.24 -10.72
N GLY A 76 8.52 -1.13 -9.54
CA GLY A 76 9.09 0.12 -9.01
C GLY A 76 8.10 1.03 -8.30
N GLY A 77 6.91 0.50 -7.96
CA GLY A 77 5.90 1.23 -7.22
C GLY A 77 6.36 1.65 -5.82
N ARG A 78 5.74 2.72 -5.32
CA ARG A 78 6.07 3.32 -4.01
C ARG A 78 4.83 3.53 -3.15
N ILE A 79 4.94 3.28 -1.85
CA ILE A 79 3.91 3.56 -0.86
C ILE A 79 4.40 4.69 0.05
N LYS A 80 3.57 5.72 0.25
CA LYS A 80 3.82 6.81 1.20
C LYS A 80 2.69 6.85 2.23
N LEU A 81 3.00 6.54 3.47
CA LEU A 81 2.05 6.42 4.56
C LEU A 81 2.26 7.51 5.61
N VAL A 82 1.18 8.19 5.97
CA VAL A 82 1.09 9.02 7.17
C VAL A 82 0.11 8.34 8.11
N THR A 83 0.57 7.99 9.31
CA THR A 83 -0.25 7.31 10.31
C THR A 83 -0.20 8.00 11.67
N GLY A 84 -1.20 7.78 12.52
CA GLY A 84 -1.15 8.15 13.93
C GLY A 84 -0.07 7.38 14.70
N VAL A 85 0.07 7.65 15.99
CA VAL A 85 1.07 7.01 16.87
C VAL A 85 0.75 5.53 17.16
N GLU A 86 -0.48 5.11 16.91
CA GLU A 86 -0.92 3.72 17.09
C GLU A 86 -0.48 2.81 15.92
N LEU A 87 0.72 2.27 16.10
CA LEU A 87 1.26 1.12 15.39
C LEU A 87 1.14 -0.15 16.25
N SER A 88 1.08 -1.32 15.62
CA SER A 88 1.21 -2.59 16.35
C SER A 88 2.62 -2.73 16.94
N GLU A 89 2.76 -3.36 18.11
CA GLU A 89 4.08 -3.57 18.75
C GLU A 89 5.05 -4.32 17.81
N ASN A 90 4.56 -5.35 17.12
CA ASN A 90 5.36 -6.09 16.13
C ASN A 90 5.84 -5.21 14.97
N ASP A 91 4.99 -4.30 14.48
CA ASP A 91 5.39 -3.37 13.42
C ASP A 91 6.40 -2.34 13.93
N LYS A 92 6.28 -1.85 15.17
CA LYS A 92 7.25 -0.94 15.79
C LYS A 92 8.62 -1.60 15.90
N ASP A 93 8.67 -2.82 16.45
CA ASP A 93 9.91 -3.56 16.63
C ASP A 93 10.62 -3.77 15.28
N VAL A 94 9.89 -4.22 14.26
CA VAL A 94 10.46 -4.44 12.93
C VAL A 94 10.92 -3.14 12.27
N ILE A 95 10.15 -2.04 12.39
CA ILE A 95 10.60 -0.73 11.92
C ILE A 95 11.91 -0.35 12.60
N GLU A 96 12.00 -0.52 13.93
CA GLU A 96 13.18 -0.16 14.70
C GLU A 96 14.40 -1.00 14.32
N GLU A 97 14.23 -2.31 14.08
CA GLU A 97 15.31 -3.19 13.67
C GLU A 97 15.85 -2.85 12.27
N TYR A 98 14.98 -2.62 11.29
CA TYR A 98 15.40 -2.31 9.92
C TYR A 98 16.03 -0.92 9.80
N VAL A 99 15.41 0.08 10.43
CA VAL A 99 15.94 1.47 10.40
C VAL A 99 17.30 1.56 11.07
N ASN A 100 17.52 0.82 12.16
CA ASN A 100 18.81 0.78 12.84
C ASN A 100 19.81 -0.21 12.22
N GLY A 101 19.45 -0.89 11.12
CA GLY A 101 20.32 -1.86 10.45
C GLY A 101 20.66 -3.10 11.30
N ARG A 102 19.80 -3.46 12.26
CA ARG A 102 19.99 -4.59 13.19
C ARG A 102 19.46 -5.91 12.64
N THR A 103 18.65 -5.90 11.59
CA THR A 103 18.17 -7.12 10.93
C THR A 103 19.19 -7.63 9.91
N ALA A 104 19.41 -8.95 9.91
CA ALA A 104 20.09 -9.64 8.81
C ALA A 104 19.19 -9.58 7.58
N LYS A 105 19.50 -8.63 6.69
CA LYS A 105 18.87 -8.37 5.38
C LYS A 105 17.90 -9.49 4.94
N PHE A 106 16.61 -9.22 5.04
CA PHE A 106 15.65 -9.82 4.11
C PHE A 106 16.20 -9.51 2.72
N ASN A 107 16.75 -10.51 2.04
CA ASN A 107 17.45 -10.31 0.79
C ASN A 107 16.45 -10.45 -0.35
N ASP A 108 16.76 -9.88 -1.51
CA ASP A 108 15.92 -9.96 -2.72
C ASP A 108 15.57 -11.42 -3.11
N HIS A 109 16.29 -12.42 -2.59
CA HIS A 109 15.97 -13.83 -2.73
C HIS A 109 14.79 -14.30 -1.88
N LEU A 110 14.65 -13.80 -0.65
CA LEU A 110 13.55 -14.15 0.26
C LEU A 110 12.20 -13.69 -0.29
N ILE A 111 12.16 -12.54 -0.96
CA ILE A 111 10.99 -12.04 -1.72
C ILE A 111 10.50 -13.08 -2.72
N LYS A 112 11.42 -13.73 -3.45
CA LYS A 112 11.06 -14.75 -4.46
C LYS A 112 10.60 -16.07 -3.85
N GLU A 113 10.86 -16.26 -2.55
CA GLU A 113 10.51 -17.46 -1.80
C GLU A 113 9.26 -17.28 -0.92
N ILE A 114 8.65 -16.09 -0.92
CA ILE A 114 7.39 -15.85 -0.20
C ILE A 114 6.29 -16.73 -0.83
N ASP A 115 5.89 -17.77 -0.12
CA ASP A 115 4.69 -18.54 -0.42
C ASP A 115 3.46 -17.73 0.00
N THR A 116 2.84 -17.06 -0.97
CA THR A 116 1.64 -16.23 -0.75
C THR A 116 0.43 -17.04 -0.25
N ALA A 117 0.47 -18.37 -0.30
CA ALA A 117 -0.64 -19.21 0.15
C ALA A 117 -0.64 -19.46 1.68
N ASN A 118 0.48 -19.28 2.39
CA ASN A 118 0.63 -19.64 3.82
C ASN A 118 1.26 -18.51 4.65
N MET A 119 0.64 -17.34 4.62
CA MET A 119 1.24 -16.12 5.17
C MET A 119 0.98 -15.88 6.65
N PHE A 120 2.01 -15.41 7.36
CA PHE A 120 1.94 -15.02 8.77
C PHE A 120 2.24 -13.51 8.97
N LEU A 121 1.90 -12.99 10.16
CA LEU A 121 2.19 -11.59 10.55
C LEU A 121 3.67 -11.22 10.40
N THR A 122 4.56 -12.17 10.71
CA THR A 122 6.01 -11.99 10.59
C THR A 122 6.44 -11.74 9.15
N ASP A 123 5.80 -12.37 8.17
CA ASP A 123 6.11 -12.17 6.74
C ASP A 123 5.66 -10.79 6.27
N CYS A 124 4.53 -10.32 6.79
CA CYS A 124 3.97 -9.00 6.49
C CYS A 124 4.87 -7.88 7.03
N SER A 125 5.26 -7.97 8.31
CA SER A 125 6.14 -6.97 8.91
C SER A 125 7.55 -7.03 8.30
N ALA A 126 8.06 -8.22 7.97
CA ALA A 126 9.36 -8.35 7.29
C ALA A 126 9.36 -7.70 5.90
N LEU A 127 8.29 -7.90 5.10
CA LEU A 127 8.11 -7.19 3.84
C LEU A 127 8.12 -5.67 4.06
N MET A 128 7.33 -5.17 5.03
CA MET A 128 7.30 -3.75 5.38
C MET A 128 8.70 -3.23 5.71
N GLY A 129 9.42 -3.93 6.60
CA GLY A 129 10.80 -3.62 6.97
C GLY A 129 11.72 -3.53 5.76
N TRP A 130 11.62 -4.50 4.85
CA TRP A 130 12.38 -4.51 3.60
C TRP A 130 12.06 -3.30 2.71
N MET A 131 10.77 -2.98 2.52
CA MET A 131 10.34 -1.85 1.69
C MET A 131 10.82 -0.50 2.24
N LEU A 132 10.97 -0.37 3.56
CA LEU A 132 11.52 0.84 4.20
C LEU A 132 12.98 1.10 3.82
N VAL A 133 13.77 0.04 3.65
CA VAL A 133 15.21 0.16 3.38
C VAL A 133 15.57 -0.03 1.90
N LYS A 134 14.70 -0.69 1.12
CA LYS A 134 14.90 -0.87 -0.32
C LYS A 134 14.69 0.45 -1.05
N LYS A 135 15.72 0.87 -1.79
CA LYS A 135 15.69 2.10 -2.56
C LYS A 135 15.59 1.87 -4.06
N ILE A 136 14.79 2.69 -4.72
CA ILE A 136 14.68 2.83 -6.18
C ILE A 136 14.89 4.31 -6.49
N ASP A 137 15.86 4.61 -7.37
CA ASP A 137 16.27 5.97 -7.73
C ASP A 137 16.57 6.88 -6.52
N GLY A 138 17.12 6.29 -5.45
CA GLY A 138 17.52 7.00 -4.24
C GLY A 138 16.41 7.17 -3.19
N GLU A 139 15.17 6.81 -3.48
CA GLU A 139 14.03 6.86 -2.56
C GLU A 139 13.60 5.47 -2.09
N SER A 140 13.13 5.34 -0.84
CA SER A 140 12.58 4.09 -0.32
C SER A 140 11.27 3.71 -1.01
N GLN A 141 11.01 2.42 -1.15
CA GLN A 141 9.73 1.94 -1.70
C GLN A 141 8.57 2.09 -0.71
N LEU A 142 8.85 2.12 0.59
CA LEU A 142 7.91 2.53 1.63
C LEU A 142 8.48 3.69 2.41
N GLU A 143 7.67 4.74 2.59
CA GLU A 143 7.93 5.84 3.51
C GLU A 143 6.81 5.88 4.55
N ILE A 144 7.16 5.87 5.84
CA ILE A 144 6.19 6.02 6.94
C ILE A 144 6.52 7.30 7.71
N LYS A 145 5.53 8.16 7.87
CA LYS A 145 5.56 9.35 8.71
C LYS A 145 4.53 9.22 9.82
N ILE A 146 4.92 9.56 11.04
CA ILE A 146 4.03 9.57 12.20
C ILE A 146 3.49 10.98 12.41
N ALA A 147 2.18 11.13 12.36
CA ALA A 147 1.50 12.37 12.65
C ALA A 147 1.32 12.53 14.17
N ILE A 148 1.93 13.59 14.73
CA ILE A 148 1.86 13.92 16.15
C ILE A 148 1.09 15.25 16.28
N PRO A 149 -0.18 15.22 16.71
CA PRO A 149 -0.96 16.44 16.89
C PRO A 149 -0.42 17.26 18.06
N GLU A 150 -0.01 18.49 17.79
CA GLU A 150 0.46 19.45 18.79
C GLU A 150 -0.61 20.50 19.11
N GLU A 151 -0.66 20.89 20.39
CA GLU A 151 -1.43 22.02 20.89
C GLU A 151 -0.48 22.90 21.72
N ASP A 152 -0.30 24.15 21.31
CA ASP A 152 0.64 25.12 21.92
C ASP A 152 2.08 24.59 22.08
N GLY A 153 2.59 23.87 21.08
CA GLY A 153 3.95 23.31 21.09
C GLY A 153 4.15 22.14 22.05
N LYS A 154 3.06 21.53 22.52
CA LYS A 154 3.06 20.29 23.31
C LYS A 154 2.28 19.22 22.58
N VAL A 155 2.73 17.97 22.71
CA VAL A 155 1.96 16.81 22.24
C VAL A 155 0.64 16.78 23.01
N GLY A 156 -0.46 17.01 22.30
CA GLY A 156 -1.81 17.02 22.87
C GLY A 156 -2.41 15.61 22.90
N SER A 157 -3.65 15.50 23.41
CA SER A 157 -4.42 14.24 23.41
C SER A 157 -5.21 14.00 22.11
N ARG A 158 -5.11 14.93 21.14
CA ARG A 158 -5.85 14.83 19.88
C ARG A 158 -5.30 13.68 19.05
N LEU A 159 -6.19 12.91 18.45
CA LEU A 159 -5.82 11.81 17.57
C LEU A 159 -5.75 12.28 16.12
N TYR A 160 -4.75 11.80 15.38
CA TYR A 160 -4.76 11.85 13.93
C TYR A 160 -5.67 10.72 13.43
N HIS A 161 -6.80 11.06 12.81
CA HIS A 161 -7.85 10.08 12.47
C HIS A 161 -8.31 10.16 11.01
N GLN A 162 -7.45 10.72 10.15
CA GLN A 162 -7.68 10.79 8.70
C GLN A 162 -7.66 9.40 8.07
N LYS A 163 -8.49 9.18 7.05
CA LYS A 163 -8.63 7.89 6.34
C LYS A 163 -8.83 8.14 4.86
N VAL A 164 -7.81 8.75 4.27
CA VAL A 164 -7.78 9.11 2.87
C VAL A 164 -6.72 8.29 2.17
N GLY A 165 -7.00 7.74 1.01
CA GLY A 165 -6.00 7.11 0.16
C GLY A 165 -6.02 7.71 -1.23
N VAL A 166 -4.88 7.71 -1.90
CA VAL A 166 -4.69 8.26 -3.24
C VAL A 166 -3.76 7.34 -4.01
N PHE A 167 -4.26 6.80 -5.11
CA PHE A 167 -3.54 5.95 -6.03
C PHE A 167 -3.29 6.71 -7.33
N PHE A 168 -2.12 6.48 -7.93
CA PHE A 168 -1.71 7.04 -9.21
C PHE A 168 -1.30 5.90 -10.14
N ASP A 169 -1.75 5.92 -11.39
CA ASP A 169 -1.28 4.99 -12.42
C ASP A 169 -0.16 5.62 -13.28
N SER A 170 0.30 4.89 -14.30
CA SER A 170 1.36 5.35 -15.20
C SER A 170 0.93 6.43 -16.19
N ASP A 171 -0.38 6.60 -16.41
CA ASP A 171 -0.94 7.61 -17.31
C ASP A 171 -1.16 8.96 -16.61
N GLY A 172 -0.92 9.00 -15.29
CA GLY A 172 -1.10 10.18 -14.44
C GLY A 172 -2.54 10.36 -13.96
N ASP A 173 -3.39 9.36 -14.17
CA ASP A 173 -4.73 9.32 -13.64
C ASP A 173 -4.68 8.99 -12.14
N VAL A 174 -5.65 9.54 -11.40
CA VAL A 174 -5.73 9.44 -9.94
C VAL A 174 -7.06 8.83 -9.50
N VAL A 175 -6.98 7.86 -8.59
CA VAL A 175 -8.10 7.35 -7.79
C VAL A 175 -7.85 7.72 -6.34
N SER A 176 -8.65 8.61 -5.77
CA SER A 176 -8.65 8.86 -4.32
C SER A 176 -9.84 8.18 -3.66
N PHE A 177 -9.78 7.98 -2.35
CA PHE A 177 -10.93 7.57 -1.55
C PHE A 177 -10.88 8.18 -0.15
N GLU A 178 -12.05 8.39 0.44
CA GLU A 178 -12.21 8.78 1.83
C GLU A 178 -13.37 8.01 2.47
N GLY A 179 -13.21 7.62 3.73
CA GLY A 179 -14.23 6.88 4.47
C GLY A 179 -13.83 6.48 5.88
N SER A 180 -14.42 5.41 6.38
CA SER A 180 -14.18 4.89 7.73
C SER A 180 -13.02 3.89 7.83
N VAL A 181 -12.56 3.35 6.69
CA VAL A 181 -11.57 2.28 6.60
C VAL A 181 -10.17 2.74 7.00
N ASN A 182 -9.58 2.09 8.03
CA ASN A 182 -8.17 2.27 8.40
C ASN A 182 -7.23 1.38 7.58
N GLU A 183 -5.92 1.58 7.69
CA GLU A 183 -4.91 0.76 7.03
C GLU A 183 -4.53 -0.45 7.90
N THR A 184 -5.50 -1.31 8.20
CA THR A 184 -5.30 -2.51 9.03
C THR A 184 -6.01 -3.70 8.40
N GLY A 185 -5.48 -4.92 8.56
CA GLY A 185 -6.11 -6.11 8.01
C GLY A 185 -7.55 -6.28 8.47
N ARG A 186 -7.82 -6.03 9.76
CA ARG A 186 -9.19 -6.09 10.31
C ARG A 186 -10.16 -5.11 9.64
N ALA A 187 -9.71 -3.89 9.34
CA ALA A 187 -10.54 -2.91 8.63
C ALA A 187 -10.86 -3.37 7.20
N TRP A 188 -9.96 -4.10 6.56
CA TRP A 188 -10.15 -4.56 5.18
C TRP A 188 -11.02 -5.81 5.07
N THR A 189 -11.17 -6.61 6.14
CA THR A 189 -11.85 -7.92 6.08
C THR A 189 -12.99 -8.14 7.07
N ASN A 190 -12.96 -7.51 8.25
CA ASN A 190 -13.84 -7.87 9.37
C ASN A 190 -14.70 -6.73 9.92
N ASN A 191 -14.23 -5.50 9.80
CA ASN A 191 -15.03 -4.35 10.21
C ASN A 191 -16.10 -4.03 9.18
N ILE A 192 -17.18 -3.40 9.64
CA ILE A 192 -18.13 -2.71 8.78
C ILE A 192 -17.53 -1.34 8.47
N GLU A 193 -17.15 -1.15 7.22
CA GLU A 193 -16.47 0.03 6.71
C GLU A 193 -17.15 0.50 5.43
N SER A 194 -17.18 1.81 5.23
CA SER A 194 -17.61 2.39 3.97
C SER A 194 -16.69 3.50 3.53
N PHE A 195 -16.53 3.65 2.21
CA PHE A 195 -15.76 4.72 1.61
C PHE A 195 -16.28 5.06 0.21
N LYS A 196 -15.94 6.25 -0.25
CA LYS A 196 -16.30 6.75 -1.59
C LYS A 196 -15.03 7.08 -2.35
N PRO A 197 -14.79 6.47 -3.51
CA PRO A 197 -13.70 6.90 -4.35
C PRO A 197 -14.05 8.18 -5.10
N SER A 198 -13.04 8.84 -5.62
CA SER A 198 -13.14 9.91 -6.61
C SER A 198 -12.07 9.70 -7.67
N ILE A 199 -12.42 9.95 -8.92
CA ILE A 199 -11.54 9.71 -10.07
C ILE A 199 -11.21 11.02 -10.76
N SER A 200 -9.99 11.13 -11.28
CA SER A 200 -9.53 12.37 -11.93
C SER A 200 -10.09 12.60 -13.35
N TRP A 201 -10.73 11.61 -13.96
CA TRP A 201 -11.12 11.63 -15.38
C TRP A 201 -12.63 11.66 -15.68
N GLY A 202 -13.51 11.78 -14.67
CA GLY A 202 -14.94 12.03 -14.91
C GLY A 202 -15.89 11.41 -13.89
#